data_AF-A0A401Q3A9-F1
#
_entry.id   AF-A0A401Q3A9-F1
#
_cell.length_a   1.000
_cell.length_b   1.000
_cell.length_c   1.000
_cell.angle_alpha   90.00
_cell.angle_beta   90.00
_cell.angle_gamma   90.00
#
_symmetry.space_group_name_H-M   'P 1'
#
loop_
_entity.id
_entity.type
_entity.pdbx_description
1 polymer ?
#
loop_
_entity_poly.entity_id
_entity_poly.type
_entity_poly.pdbx_seq_one_letter_code
_entity_poly.pdbx_strand_id
1 'polypeptide(L)'
;DAGQKHFGAVMCKSCGMIYTAASPEDEAQHIQHHQRFLEGLRYVGWKKERVVAEYLDGKIILILPDDPKYALKKVEEVRELVDNELGFQQATLSCPGQSKTYMFVSNEKRIVGCLIAEHIRQAFRVLSEPTNQQKFENQELFEYHRAWRCTTMPEEAICGISRIWVFSLMRRKEIASRMVDIVRNTFMYGTCLSKNEIAFSDPTPSGKLFATKYCQTPNFLVYNFIG
;
A
#
# COMPACT_ATOMS: atom_id res chain seq x y z
N ASP A 1 46.50 -3.10 -10.53
CA ASP A 1 45.24 -3.46 -11.20
C ASP A 1 44.13 -3.41 -10.16
N ALA A 2 43.36 -2.32 -10.12
CA ALA A 2 42.33 -2.10 -9.11
C ALA A 2 41.11 -1.46 -9.77
N GLY A 3 40.43 -2.24 -10.61
CA GLY A 3 39.15 -1.87 -11.22
C GLY A 3 38.01 -2.06 -10.23
N GLN A 4 37.77 -1.07 -9.35
CA GLN A 4 36.51 -0.99 -8.61
C GLN A 4 35.41 -0.57 -9.60
N LYS A 5 34.59 -1.53 -10.05
CA LYS A 5 33.60 -1.36 -11.14
C LYS A 5 32.14 -1.23 -10.65
N HIS A 6 31.88 -0.62 -9.51
CA HIS A 6 30.49 -0.31 -9.10
C HIS A 6 30.38 1.09 -8.50
N PHE A 7 30.51 2.10 -9.36
CA PHE A 7 30.17 3.48 -9.03
C PHE A 7 28.66 3.68 -9.28
N GLY A 8 27.90 3.95 -8.22
CA GLY A 8 26.48 4.31 -8.29
C GLY A 8 25.56 3.48 -7.38
N ALA A 9 24.35 3.99 -7.17
CA ALA A 9 23.32 3.29 -6.42
C ALA A 9 22.85 2.04 -7.15
N VAL A 10 22.71 0.92 -6.42
CA VAL A 10 22.23 -0.37 -6.92
C VAL A 10 20.95 -0.76 -6.21
N MET A 11 20.09 -1.55 -6.86
CA MET A 11 18.88 -2.10 -6.26
C MET A 11 19.07 -3.57 -5.91
N CYS A 12 18.80 -3.94 -4.66
CA CYS A 12 18.80 -5.33 -4.23
C CYS A 12 17.67 -6.11 -4.92
N LYS A 13 18.00 -7.22 -5.59
CA LYS A 13 17.06 -8.03 -6.36
C LYS A 13 16.12 -8.90 -5.50
N SER A 14 16.29 -8.93 -4.18
CA SER A 14 15.45 -9.72 -3.28
C SER A 14 14.65 -8.88 -2.28
N CYS A 15 15.18 -7.75 -1.79
CA CYS A 15 14.44 -6.83 -0.91
C CYS A 15 14.01 -5.52 -1.58
N GLY A 16 14.54 -5.19 -2.77
CA GLY A 16 14.19 -3.99 -3.52
C GLY A 16 14.78 -2.68 -2.98
N MET A 17 15.56 -2.72 -1.89
CA MET A 17 16.25 -1.53 -1.35
C MET A 17 17.29 -1.02 -2.34
N ILE A 18 17.33 0.30 -2.54
CA ILE A 18 18.36 1.00 -3.30
C ILE A 18 19.44 1.48 -2.32
N TYR A 19 20.71 1.14 -2.57
CA TYR A 19 21.84 1.48 -1.70
C TYR A 19 23.14 1.62 -2.51
N THR A 20 24.18 2.21 -1.93
CA THR A 20 25.48 2.35 -2.58
C THR A 20 26.40 1.21 -2.17
N ALA A 21 26.63 0.24 -3.06
CA ALA A 21 27.47 -0.93 -2.75
C ALA A 21 28.95 -0.60 -2.46
N ALA A 22 29.41 0.59 -2.85
CA ALA A 22 30.76 1.06 -2.56
C ALA A 22 30.89 1.76 -1.19
N SER A 23 29.78 2.05 -0.49
CA SER A 23 29.79 2.61 0.87
C SER A 23 29.57 1.48 1.89
N PRO A 24 30.53 1.23 2.79
CA PRO A 24 30.37 0.25 3.86
C PRO A 24 29.17 0.53 4.78
N GLU A 25 28.85 1.82 5.00
CA GLU A 25 27.71 2.23 5.83
C GLU A 25 26.37 1.85 5.17
N ASP A 26 26.21 2.16 3.88
CA ASP A 26 25.03 1.78 3.09
C ASP A 26 24.89 0.26 3.00
N GLU A 27 26.00 -0.46 2.82
CA GLU A 27 26.01 -1.92 2.76
C GLU A 27 25.58 -2.56 4.10
N ALA A 28 26.09 -2.05 5.22
CA ALA A 28 25.68 -2.50 6.55
C ALA A 28 24.19 -2.25 6.83
N GLN A 29 23.68 -1.06 6.46
CA GLN A 29 22.25 -0.74 6.55
C GLN A 29 21.41 -1.66 5.66
N HIS A 30 21.85 -1.91 4.44
CA HIS A 30 21.19 -2.86 3.54
C HIS A 30 21.12 -4.26 4.16
N ILE A 31 22.20 -4.80 4.72
CA ILE A 31 22.20 -6.14 5.31
C ILE A 31 21.17 -6.23 6.46
N GLN A 32 21.16 -5.25 7.36
CA GLN A 32 20.22 -5.21 8.47
C GLN A 32 18.76 -5.10 8.00
N HIS A 33 18.49 -4.19 7.05
CA HIS A 33 17.18 -4.04 6.43
C HIS A 33 16.74 -5.33 5.73
N HIS A 34 17.63 -5.92 4.93
CA HIS A 34 17.36 -7.10 4.12
C HIS A 34 16.89 -8.29 4.96
N GLN A 35 17.61 -8.59 6.05
CA GLN A 35 17.24 -9.69 6.95
C GLN A 35 15.87 -9.41 7.59
N ARG A 36 15.70 -8.25 8.23
CA ARG A 36 14.44 -7.87 8.91
C ARG A 36 13.25 -7.88 7.95
N PHE A 37 13.44 -7.36 6.74
CA PHE A 37 12.39 -7.24 5.73
C PHE A 37 11.98 -8.61 5.20
N LEU A 38 12.92 -9.46 4.76
CA LEU A 38 12.58 -10.77 4.23
C LEU A 38 11.99 -11.71 5.29
N GLU A 39 12.48 -11.64 6.53
CA GLU A 39 11.93 -12.41 7.64
C GLU A 39 10.52 -11.95 8.02
N GLY A 40 10.30 -10.64 8.12
CA GLY A 40 8.99 -10.09 8.47
C GLY A 40 7.94 -10.24 7.36
N LEU A 41 8.34 -10.52 6.11
CA LEU A 41 7.40 -10.92 5.04
C LEU A 41 7.17 -12.43 4.97
N ARG A 42 7.90 -13.26 5.71
CA ARG A 42 7.72 -14.72 5.70
C ARG A 42 6.37 -15.11 6.30
N TYR A 43 5.64 -15.98 5.61
CA TYR A 43 4.35 -16.51 6.04
C TYR A 43 4.42 -18.02 6.26
N VAL A 44 4.39 -18.46 7.51
CA VAL A 44 4.57 -19.89 7.83
C VAL A 44 3.34 -20.77 7.59
N GLY A 45 2.20 -20.17 7.23
CA GLY A 45 0.91 -20.86 7.18
C GLY A 45 0.30 -21.03 8.58
N TRP A 46 -1.01 -20.90 8.68
CA TRP A 46 -1.75 -21.06 9.93
C TRP A 46 -2.72 -22.23 9.84
N LYS A 47 -3.02 -22.85 11.00
CA LYS A 47 -3.99 -23.96 11.05
C LYS A 47 -5.40 -23.54 10.61
N LYS A 48 -5.78 -22.30 10.93
CA LYS A 48 -7.04 -21.68 10.51
C LYS A 48 -6.70 -20.39 9.79
N GLU A 49 -6.93 -20.39 8.48
CA GLU A 49 -6.76 -19.24 7.61
C GLU A 49 -8.12 -18.87 7.01
N ARG A 50 -8.48 -17.60 7.07
CA ARG A 50 -9.68 -17.08 6.39
C ARG A 50 -9.26 -16.63 5.00
N VAL A 51 -9.21 -17.57 4.05
CA VAL A 51 -8.93 -17.30 2.64
C VAL A 51 -10.18 -16.70 2.00
N VAL A 52 -10.04 -15.51 1.43
CA VAL A 52 -11.13 -14.77 0.78
C VAL A 52 -11.02 -14.75 -0.74
N ALA A 53 -9.85 -15.12 -1.29
CA ALA A 53 -9.65 -15.34 -2.72
C ALA A 53 -8.42 -16.21 -2.99
N GLU A 54 -8.44 -16.96 -4.08
CA GLU A 54 -7.32 -17.74 -4.60
C GLU A 54 -7.01 -17.35 -6.04
N TYR A 55 -5.73 -17.35 -6.39
CA TYR A 55 -5.19 -17.01 -7.70
C TYR A 55 -4.07 -17.98 -8.06
N LEU A 56 -3.66 -17.99 -9.33
CA LEU A 56 -2.55 -18.84 -9.80
C LEU A 56 -1.21 -18.50 -9.11
N ASP A 57 -1.01 -17.25 -8.72
CA ASP A 57 0.22 -16.72 -8.13
C ASP A 57 0.16 -16.54 -6.60
N GLY A 58 -0.96 -16.90 -5.97
CA GLY A 58 -1.11 -16.80 -4.51
C GLY A 58 -2.56 -16.72 -4.07
N LYS A 59 -2.78 -16.20 -2.86
CA LYS A 59 -4.11 -16.07 -2.26
C LYS A 59 -4.22 -14.84 -1.39
N ILE A 60 -5.44 -14.38 -1.15
CA ILE A 60 -5.71 -13.29 -0.22
C ILE A 60 -6.35 -13.87 1.04
N ILE A 61 -5.77 -13.55 2.19
CA ILE A 61 -6.33 -13.87 3.51
C ILE A 61 -6.85 -12.61 4.19
N LEU A 62 -7.91 -12.76 4.98
CA LEU A 62 -8.52 -11.71 5.78
C LEU A 62 -8.25 -11.97 7.27
N ILE A 63 -7.70 -10.98 7.95
CA ILE A 63 -7.47 -10.94 9.39
C ILE A 63 -8.41 -9.91 10.01
N LEU A 64 -9.12 -10.31 11.06
CA LEU A 64 -10.05 -9.48 11.83
C LEU A 64 -9.48 -9.18 13.22
N PRO A 65 -9.95 -8.11 13.91
CA PRO A 65 -9.42 -7.70 15.21
C PRO A 65 -9.60 -8.74 16.33
N ASP A 66 -10.55 -9.66 16.18
CA ASP A 66 -10.86 -10.75 17.12
C ASP A 66 -10.13 -12.07 16.77
N ASP A 67 -9.31 -12.09 15.72
CA ASP A 67 -8.52 -13.26 15.36
C ASP A 67 -7.41 -13.57 16.40
N PRO A 68 -6.85 -14.79 16.40
CA PRO A 68 -5.82 -15.19 17.34
C PRO A 68 -4.60 -14.25 17.36
N LYS A 69 -3.98 -14.10 18.54
CA LYS A 69 -2.83 -13.20 18.77
C LYS A 69 -1.67 -13.37 17.78
N TYR A 70 -1.42 -14.59 17.28
CA TYR A 70 -0.35 -14.81 16.30
C TYR A 70 -0.63 -14.10 14.97
N ALA A 71 -1.90 -13.97 14.58
CA ALA A 71 -2.31 -13.29 13.35
C ALA A 71 -2.21 -11.78 13.53
N LEU A 72 -2.71 -11.27 14.65
CA LEU A 72 -2.61 -9.85 15.00
C LEU A 72 -1.14 -9.39 15.12
N LYS A 73 -0.28 -10.21 15.74
CA LYS A 73 1.16 -9.94 15.80
C LYS A 73 1.77 -9.85 14.40
N LYS A 74 1.33 -10.70 13.46
CA LYS A 74 1.80 -10.66 12.08
C LYS A 74 1.33 -9.43 11.34
N VAL A 75 0.09 -8.98 11.58
CA VAL A 75 -0.44 -7.72 11.06
C VAL A 75 0.43 -6.54 11.51
N GLU A 76 0.73 -6.44 12.80
CA GLU A 76 1.59 -5.36 13.32
C GLU A 76 3.00 -5.40 12.76
N GLU A 77 3.62 -6.59 12.68
CA GLU A 77 4.95 -6.75 12.08
C GLU A 77 4.99 -6.27 10.61
N VAL A 78 3.99 -6.66 9.81
CA VAL A 78 3.90 -6.22 8.41
C VAL A 78 3.56 -4.73 8.32
N ARG A 79 2.70 -4.21 9.19
CA ARG A 79 2.36 -2.78 9.23
C ARG A 79 3.61 -1.94 9.52
N GLU A 80 4.41 -2.32 10.51
CA GLU A 80 5.67 -1.65 10.81
C GLU A 80 6.64 -1.67 9.62
N LEU A 81 6.74 -2.80 8.91
CA LEU A 81 7.57 -2.88 7.70
C LEU A 81 7.07 -1.93 6.60
N VAL A 82 5.75 -1.87 6.38
CA VAL A 82 5.13 -0.98 5.40
C VAL A 82 5.36 0.49 5.77
N ASP A 83 5.12 0.86 7.02
CA ASP A 83 5.32 2.24 7.50
C ASP A 83 6.80 2.67 7.33
N ASN A 84 7.75 1.75 7.59
CA ASN A 84 9.18 1.99 7.37
C ASN A 84 9.54 2.13 5.87
N GLU A 85 8.98 1.31 4.99
CA GLU A 85 9.25 1.41 3.54
C GLU A 85 8.68 2.69 2.93
N LEU A 86 7.54 3.18 3.45
CA LEU A 86 6.92 4.42 3.00
C LEU A 86 7.58 5.68 3.59
N GLY A 87 8.44 5.54 4.61
CA GLY A 87 9.18 6.65 5.22
C GLY A 87 8.31 7.62 6.04
N PHE A 88 7.07 7.24 6.36
CA PHE A 88 6.16 8.06 7.16
C PHE A 88 5.21 7.18 7.97
N GLN A 89 4.95 7.57 9.22
CA GLN A 89 3.85 7.00 9.99
C GLN A 89 2.55 7.64 9.51
N GLN A 90 1.90 7.02 8.54
CA GLN A 90 0.58 7.46 8.09
C GLN A 90 -0.38 7.58 9.28
N ALA A 91 -1.38 8.46 9.14
CA ALA A 91 -2.34 8.77 10.20
C ALA A 91 -2.90 7.50 10.86
N THR A 92 -3.09 7.56 12.18
CA THR A 92 -3.64 6.46 12.97
C THR A 92 -5.03 6.08 12.44
N LEU A 93 -5.34 4.78 12.47
CA LEU A 93 -6.67 4.28 12.17
C LEU A 93 -7.67 4.98 13.09
N SER A 94 -8.80 5.43 12.53
CA SER A 94 -9.85 6.11 13.30
C SER A 94 -10.48 5.15 14.31
N CYS A 95 -10.59 3.87 13.95
CA CYS A 95 -11.03 2.81 14.86
C CYS A 95 -10.26 1.50 14.60
N PRO A 96 -9.10 1.29 15.26
CA PRO A 96 -8.30 0.08 15.07
C PRO A 96 -9.10 -1.22 15.32
N GLY A 97 -10.01 -1.20 16.31
CA GLY A 97 -10.85 -2.33 16.69
C GLY A 97 -11.94 -2.72 15.69
N GLN A 98 -12.11 -1.97 14.60
CA GLN A 98 -13.02 -2.29 13.50
C GLN A 98 -12.32 -2.43 12.15
N SER A 99 -10.98 -2.36 12.15
CA SER A 99 -10.21 -2.49 10.93
C SER A 99 -10.20 -3.93 10.41
N LYS A 100 -10.08 -4.08 9.10
CA LYS A 100 -9.96 -5.37 8.41
C LYS A 100 -8.64 -5.37 7.65
N THR A 101 -7.79 -6.35 7.91
CA THR A 101 -6.50 -6.46 7.23
C THR A 101 -6.53 -7.59 6.20
N TYR A 102 -6.16 -7.27 4.98
CA TYR A 102 -6.04 -8.20 3.87
C TYR A 102 -4.56 -8.37 3.54
N MET A 103 -4.12 -9.61 3.41
CA MET A 103 -2.74 -9.94 3.01
C MET A 103 -2.76 -10.82 1.78
N PHE A 104 -1.99 -10.42 0.76
CA PHE A 104 -1.71 -11.28 -0.38
C PHE A 104 -0.50 -12.14 -0.07
N VAL A 105 -0.70 -13.45 -0.01
CA VAL A 105 0.33 -14.47 0.24
C VAL A 105 0.66 -15.16 -1.07
N SER A 106 1.92 -15.07 -1.52
CA SER A 106 2.39 -15.75 -2.72
C SER A 106 2.51 -17.27 -2.51
N ASN A 107 2.64 -18.01 -3.61
CA ASN A 107 2.91 -19.46 -3.57
C ASN A 107 4.21 -19.81 -2.82
N GLU A 108 5.18 -18.89 -2.82
CA GLU A 108 6.44 -18.99 -2.09
C GLU A 108 6.31 -18.66 -0.58
N LYS A 109 5.08 -18.59 -0.06
CA LYS A 109 4.82 -18.35 1.36
C LYS A 109 5.40 -17.03 1.86
N ARG A 110 5.26 -15.98 1.03
CA ARG A 110 5.63 -14.60 1.37
C ARG A 110 4.42 -13.68 1.28
N ILE A 111 4.30 -12.75 2.22
CA ILE A 111 3.35 -11.66 2.16
C ILE A 111 3.90 -10.63 1.18
N VAL A 112 3.23 -10.48 0.03
CA VAL A 112 3.66 -9.58 -1.05
C VAL A 112 2.68 -8.43 -1.28
N GLY A 113 1.58 -8.41 -0.53
CA GLY A 113 0.64 -7.29 -0.50
C GLY A 113 -0.03 -7.18 0.87
N CYS A 114 -0.29 -5.96 1.31
CA CYS A 114 -0.99 -5.65 2.56
C CYS A 114 -1.97 -4.51 2.30
N LEU A 115 -3.22 -4.66 2.74
CA LEU A 115 -4.24 -3.63 2.68
C LEU A 115 -4.98 -3.60 4.01
N ILE A 116 -5.05 -2.42 4.65
CA ILE A 116 -5.84 -2.21 5.87
C ILE A 116 -7.04 -1.34 5.51
N ALA A 117 -8.23 -1.85 5.73
CA ALA A 117 -9.49 -1.16 5.48
C ALA A 117 -10.18 -0.83 6.82
N GLU A 118 -10.82 0.33 6.90
CA GLU A 118 -11.61 0.77 8.05
C GLU A 118 -12.95 1.35 7.61
N HIS A 119 -13.92 1.39 8.53
CA HIS A 119 -15.22 1.99 8.22
C HIS A 119 -15.10 3.51 8.30
N ILE A 120 -15.57 4.19 7.27
CA ILE A 120 -15.68 5.65 7.23
C ILE A 120 -17.13 6.05 7.00
N ARG A 121 -17.44 7.34 7.11
CA ARG A 121 -18.77 7.88 6.80
C ARG A 121 -18.73 8.87 5.65
N GLN A 122 -17.59 9.56 5.52
CA GLN A 122 -17.42 10.67 4.61
C GLN A 122 -16.02 10.65 4.03
N ALA A 123 -15.90 11.12 2.80
CA ALA A 123 -14.66 11.35 2.09
C ALA A 123 -14.78 12.58 1.18
N PHE A 124 -13.68 13.02 0.58
CA PHE A 124 -13.61 14.23 -0.22
C PHE A 124 -13.02 13.93 -1.59
N ARG A 125 -13.54 14.54 -2.65
CA ARG A 125 -13.02 14.33 -4.01
C ARG A 125 -11.70 15.01 -4.18
N VAL A 126 -10.72 14.32 -4.75
CA VAL A 126 -9.50 14.96 -5.23
C VAL A 126 -9.85 15.91 -6.38
N LEU A 127 -9.33 17.12 -6.32
CA LEU A 127 -9.46 18.11 -7.39
C LEU A 127 -8.35 17.88 -8.41
N SER A 128 -8.74 17.64 -9.66
CA SER A 128 -7.83 17.67 -10.80
C SER A 128 -7.48 19.14 -11.09
N GLU A 129 -6.19 19.46 -11.23
CA GLU A 129 -5.82 20.81 -11.68
C GLU A 129 -6.40 21.07 -13.07
N PRO A 130 -6.91 22.28 -13.34
CA PRO A 130 -7.40 22.63 -14.67
C PRO A 130 -6.23 22.60 -15.66
N THR A 131 -6.46 21.97 -16.81
CA THR A 131 -5.55 21.87 -17.96
C THR A 131 -5.33 23.22 -18.66
N ASN A 132 -4.99 24.29 -17.94
CA ASN A 132 -4.61 25.56 -18.54
C ASN A 132 -3.17 25.48 -19.07
N GLN A 133 -3.08 25.05 -20.33
CA GLN A 133 -2.17 25.52 -21.38
C GLN A 133 -0.95 26.33 -20.94
N GLN A 134 0.13 25.62 -20.61
CA GLN A 134 1.52 25.86 -21.07
C GLN A 134 2.36 24.72 -20.51
N LYS A 135 2.39 23.59 -21.23
CA LYS A 135 3.35 22.51 -20.94
C LYS A 135 4.74 23.04 -21.25
N PHE A 136 5.39 23.66 -20.28
CA PHE A 136 6.85 23.74 -20.30
C PHE A 136 7.39 22.34 -20.02
N GLU A 137 8.33 21.88 -20.85
CA GLU A 137 8.88 20.51 -20.86
C GLU A 137 9.51 20.06 -19.52
N ASN A 138 9.58 20.94 -18.52
CA ASN A 138 10.12 20.69 -17.18
C ASN A 138 9.06 20.53 -16.06
N GLN A 139 7.75 20.52 -16.38
CA GLN A 139 6.70 20.55 -15.35
C GLN A 139 6.33 19.16 -14.77
N GLU A 140 6.62 18.06 -15.48
CA GLU A 140 6.35 16.70 -14.98
C GLU A 140 7.17 16.36 -13.72
N LEU A 141 8.35 16.97 -13.52
CA LEU A 141 9.14 16.79 -12.29
C LEU A 141 8.48 17.44 -11.06
N PHE A 142 7.70 18.51 -11.24
CA PHE A 142 7.09 19.26 -10.15
C PHE A 142 5.70 18.76 -9.74
N GLU A 143 5.04 17.92 -10.56
CA GLU A 143 3.77 17.27 -10.18
C GLU A 143 3.94 16.32 -8.97
N TYR A 144 5.13 15.74 -8.79
CA TYR A 144 5.43 14.81 -7.69
C TYR A 144 5.50 15.47 -6.31
N HIS A 145 5.69 16.79 -6.24
CA HIS A 145 5.97 17.51 -4.98
C HIS A 145 4.85 18.50 -4.59
N ARG A 146 3.73 18.55 -5.32
CA ARG A 146 2.64 19.48 -5.01
C ARG A 146 1.62 18.85 -4.05
N ALA A 147 1.31 19.55 -2.97
CA ALA A 147 0.20 19.22 -2.10
C ALA A 147 -1.11 19.18 -2.90
N TRP A 148 -1.81 18.04 -2.85
CA TRP A 148 -3.08 17.85 -3.56
C TRP A 148 -4.19 18.63 -2.85
N ARG A 149 -5.17 19.11 -3.62
CA ARG A 149 -6.38 19.71 -3.08
C ARG A 149 -7.56 18.76 -3.23
N CYS A 150 -8.51 18.86 -2.31
CA CYS A 150 -9.77 18.16 -2.39
C CYS A 150 -10.94 19.14 -2.26
N THR A 151 -12.15 18.66 -2.55
CA THR A 151 -13.38 19.41 -2.27
C THR A 151 -13.51 19.66 -0.76
N THR A 152 -14.17 20.76 -0.41
CA THR A 152 -14.60 21.01 0.98
C THR A 152 -15.93 20.31 1.31
N MET A 153 -16.68 19.92 0.28
CA MET A 153 -17.94 19.20 0.43
C MET A 153 -17.67 17.70 0.62
N PRO A 154 -18.15 17.09 1.73
CA PRO A 154 -18.03 15.66 1.94
C PRO A 154 -19.02 14.88 1.07
N GLU A 155 -18.58 13.75 0.54
CA GLU A 155 -19.40 12.70 -0.09
C GLU A 155 -19.51 11.50 0.86
N GLU A 156 -20.64 10.79 0.83
CA GLU A 156 -20.80 9.55 1.58
C GLU A 156 -19.83 8.48 1.06
N ALA A 157 -19.15 7.82 1.98
CA ALA A 157 -18.26 6.71 1.69
C ALA A 157 -18.33 5.70 2.84
N ILE A 158 -18.13 4.41 2.52
CA ILE A 158 -18.33 3.31 3.46
C ILE A 158 -16.97 2.76 3.92
N CYS A 159 -16.04 2.58 3.00
CA CYS A 159 -14.77 1.90 3.25
C CYS A 159 -13.58 2.84 2.99
N GLY A 160 -12.79 3.10 4.03
CA GLY A 160 -11.50 3.76 3.93
C GLY A 160 -10.39 2.74 3.74
N ILE A 161 -9.63 2.85 2.65
CA ILE A 161 -8.37 2.16 2.46
C ILE A 161 -7.30 2.98 3.17
N SER A 162 -7.02 2.56 4.40
CA SER A 162 -6.07 3.23 5.29
C SER A 162 -4.63 2.93 4.91
N ARG A 163 -4.34 1.68 4.51
CA ARG A 163 -3.04 1.28 3.99
C ARG A 163 -3.26 0.46 2.74
N ILE A 164 -2.45 0.69 1.72
CA ILE A 164 -2.29 -0.24 0.61
C ILE A 164 -0.82 -0.29 0.21
N TRP A 165 -0.28 -1.49 0.21
CA TRP A 165 1.12 -1.75 -0.10
C TRP A 165 1.25 -3.03 -0.90
N VAL A 166 2.17 -3.01 -1.85
CA VAL A 166 2.61 -4.19 -2.60
C VAL A 166 4.13 -4.15 -2.63
N PHE A 167 4.73 -5.31 -2.33
CA PHE A 167 6.16 -5.49 -2.37
C PHE A 167 6.72 -4.98 -3.70
N SER A 168 7.74 -4.12 -3.65
CA SER A 168 8.29 -3.39 -4.81
C SER A 168 8.53 -4.28 -6.03
N LEU A 169 9.15 -5.45 -5.83
CA LEU A 169 9.47 -6.41 -6.91
C LEU A 169 8.24 -7.18 -7.46
N MET A 170 7.09 -7.04 -6.80
CA MET A 170 5.81 -7.65 -7.16
C MET A 170 4.76 -6.64 -7.62
N ARG A 171 5.12 -5.35 -7.70
CA ARG A 171 4.26 -4.29 -8.24
C ARG A 171 3.97 -4.53 -9.73
N ARG A 172 2.90 -3.90 -10.22
CA ARG A 172 2.42 -3.99 -11.61
C ARG A 172 1.97 -5.39 -12.06
N LYS A 173 1.70 -6.29 -11.10
CA LYS A 173 1.10 -7.64 -11.32
C LYS A 173 -0.36 -7.70 -10.85
N GLU A 174 -1.06 -6.56 -10.91
CA GLU A 174 -2.47 -6.41 -10.50
C GLU A 174 -2.79 -6.88 -9.05
N ILE A 175 -1.79 -7.01 -8.16
CA ILE A 175 -2.00 -7.41 -6.75
C ILE A 175 -2.85 -6.37 -6.03
N ALA A 176 -2.50 -5.08 -6.12
CA ALA A 176 -3.25 -4.01 -5.48
C ALA A 176 -4.70 -3.95 -5.95
N SER A 177 -4.93 -4.04 -7.27
CA SER A 177 -6.28 -4.06 -7.87
C SER A 177 -7.11 -5.22 -7.32
N ARG A 178 -6.55 -6.44 -7.32
CA ARG A 178 -7.19 -7.64 -6.75
C ARG A 178 -7.51 -7.47 -5.27
N MET A 179 -6.61 -6.89 -4.48
CA MET A 179 -6.86 -6.64 -3.06
C MET A 179 -8.03 -5.66 -2.86
N VAL A 180 -8.10 -4.58 -3.63
CA VAL A 180 -9.24 -3.63 -3.54
C VAL A 180 -10.54 -4.29 -4.03
N ASP A 181 -10.51 -5.13 -5.06
CA ASP A 181 -11.68 -5.89 -5.50
C ASP A 181 -12.21 -6.82 -4.38
N ILE A 182 -11.31 -7.51 -3.68
CA ILE A 182 -11.70 -8.36 -2.56
C ILE A 182 -12.26 -7.54 -1.39
N VAL A 183 -11.65 -6.40 -1.06
CA VAL A 183 -12.21 -5.47 -0.06
C VAL A 183 -13.63 -5.09 -0.44
N ARG A 184 -13.87 -4.66 -1.69
CA ARG A 184 -15.21 -4.26 -2.14
C ARG A 184 -16.25 -5.37 -1.99
N ASN A 185 -15.85 -6.63 -2.16
CA ASN A 185 -16.74 -7.79 -2.09
C ASN A 185 -16.92 -8.38 -0.68
N THR A 186 -16.04 -8.05 0.28
CA THR A 186 -15.99 -8.73 1.59
C THR A 186 -16.00 -7.78 2.79
N PHE A 187 -15.84 -6.47 2.55
CA PHE A 187 -15.83 -5.46 3.60
C PHE A 187 -17.19 -5.35 4.30
N MET A 188 -18.29 -5.42 3.55
CA MET A 188 -19.65 -5.44 4.09
C MET A 188 -20.36 -6.70 3.61
N TYR A 189 -20.94 -7.45 4.54
CA TYR A 189 -21.57 -8.73 4.21
C TYR A 189 -22.78 -8.53 3.29
N GLY A 190 -22.84 -9.30 2.21
CA GLY A 190 -23.98 -9.27 1.28
C GLY A 190 -24.01 -8.08 0.32
N THR A 191 -22.98 -7.23 0.30
CA THR A 191 -22.89 -6.09 -0.62
C THR A 191 -21.54 -6.05 -1.34
N CYS A 192 -21.57 -5.54 -2.58
CA CYS A 192 -20.36 -5.22 -3.34
C CYS A 192 -20.24 -3.69 -3.39
N LEU A 193 -19.24 -3.14 -2.73
CA LEU A 193 -19.00 -1.70 -2.74
C LEU A 193 -18.64 -1.23 -4.15
N SER A 194 -19.22 -0.13 -4.58
CA SER A 194 -18.81 0.60 -5.77
C SER A 194 -17.49 1.34 -5.53
N LYS A 195 -16.87 1.82 -6.61
CA LYS A 195 -15.64 2.62 -6.51
C LYS A 195 -15.87 4.01 -5.91
N ASN A 196 -17.12 4.46 -5.84
CA ASN A 196 -17.49 5.73 -5.18
C ASN A 196 -17.78 5.53 -3.68
N GLU A 197 -17.82 4.29 -3.18
CA GLU A 197 -18.01 4.01 -1.75
C GLU A 197 -16.69 3.69 -1.04
N ILE A 198 -15.57 3.71 -1.78
CA ILE A 198 -14.21 3.54 -1.26
C ILE A 198 -13.45 4.86 -1.31
N ALA A 199 -12.66 5.14 -0.29
CA ALA A 199 -11.75 6.28 -0.24
C ALA A 199 -10.35 5.86 0.19
N PHE A 200 -9.32 6.61 -0.19
CA PHE A 200 -7.92 6.33 0.15
C PHE A 200 -7.40 7.35 1.17
N SER A 201 -6.72 6.90 2.23
CA SER A 201 -6.11 7.84 3.17
C SER A 201 -4.76 8.33 2.66
N ASP A 202 -4.57 9.65 2.69
CA ASP A 202 -3.31 10.34 2.41
C ASP A 202 -2.42 9.64 1.34
N PRO A 203 -2.89 9.54 0.09
CA PRO A 203 -2.25 8.70 -0.92
C PRO A 203 -0.86 9.22 -1.29
N THR A 204 0.13 8.34 -1.23
CA THR A 204 1.47 8.59 -1.81
C THR A 204 1.37 8.84 -3.33
N PRO A 205 2.41 9.39 -3.99
CA PRO A 205 2.38 9.56 -5.45
C PRO A 205 2.07 8.27 -6.21
N SER A 206 2.62 7.13 -5.76
CA SER A 206 2.29 5.81 -6.30
C SER A 206 0.82 5.43 -6.01
N GLY A 207 0.35 5.71 -4.80
CA GLY A 207 -1.04 5.53 -4.37
C GLY A 207 -2.02 6.31 -5.24
N LYS A 208 -1.72 7.57 -5.59
CA LYS A 208 -2.55 8.37 -6.50
C LYS A 208 -2.63 7.75 -7.89
N LEU A 209 -1.49 7.39 -8.48
CA LEU A 209 -1.46 6.77 -9.81
C LEU A 209 -2.29 5.48 -9.83
N PHE A 210 -2.20 4.69 -8.76
CA PHE A 210 -3.02 3.51 -8.59
C PHE A 210 -4.51 3.86 -8.46
N ALA A 211 -4.88 4.75 -7.54
CA ALA A 211 -6.27 5.13 -7.27
C ALA A 211 -6.94 5.74 -8.50
N THR A 212 -6.26 6.62 -9.24
CA THR A 212 -6.74 7.19 -10.51
C THR A 212 -7.04 6.09 -11.54
N LYS A 213 -6.09 5.16 -11.74
CA LYS A 213 -6.27 4.06 -12.69
C LYS A 213 -7.38 3.11 -12.26
N TYR A 214 -7.41 2.74 -10.98
CA TYR A 214 -8.39 1.80 -10.43
C TYR A 214 -9.80 2.39 -10.44
N CYS A 215 -9.97 3.64 -9.98
CA CYS A 215 -11.24 4.36 -9.94
C CYS A 215 -11.69 4.84 -11.32
N GLN A 216 -10.82 4.80 -12.34
CA GLN A 216 -11.08 5.31 -13.69
C GLN A 216 -11.44 6.81 -13.70
N THR A 217 -10.93 7.56 -12.73
CA THR A 217 -11.13 9.00 -12.60
C THR A 217 -9.97 9.62 -11.81
N PRO A 218 -9.45 10.79 -12.21
CA PRO A 218 -8.47 11.50 -11.41
C PRO A 218 -9.08 12.10 -10.12
N ASN A 219 -10.41 12.19 -10.06
CA ASN A 219 -11.16 12.73 -8.93
C ASN A 219 -11.70 11.60 -8.03
N PHE A 220 -10.82 10.70 -7.57
CA PHE A 220 -11.22 9.66 -6.61
C PHE A 220 -11.40 10.26 -5.19
N LEU A 221 -11.97 9.47 -4.27
CA LEU A 221 -12.22 9.92 -2.91
C LEU A 221 -11.01 9.71 -2.00
N VAL A 222 -10.75 10.70 -1.15
CA VAL A 222 -9.71 10.69 -0.12
C VAL A 222 -10.30 11.04 1.25
N TYR A 223 -9.66 10.56 2.32
CA TYR A 223 -10.02 10.89 3.70
C TYR A 223 -8.75 10.96 4.56
N ASN A 224 -8.88 11.42 5.80
CA ASN A 224 -7.79 11.45 6.79
C ASN A 224 -6.48 12.07 6.25
N PHE A 225 -6.63 13.16 5.48
CA PHE A 225 -5.51 14.00 5.04
C PHE A 225 -5.41 15.19 5.98
N ILE A 226 -4.17 15.57 6.32
CA ILE A 226 -3.93 16.78 7.10
C ILE A 226 -4.08 17.96 6.13
N GLY A 227 -5.10 18.79 6.36
CA GLY A 227 -5.31 20.06 5.66
C GLY A 227 -4.52 21.21 6.29
#